data_AF-A0A2E9UYG4-F1
#
_entry.id   AF-A0A2E9UYG4-F1
#
_cell.length_a   1.000
_cell.length_b   1.000
_cell.length_c   1.000
_cell.angle_alpha   90.00
_cell.angle_beta   90.00
_cell.angle_gamma   90.00
#
_symmetry.space_group_name_H-M   'P 1'
#
loop_
_entity.id
_entity.type
_entity.pdbx_description
1 polymer ?
#
loop_
_entity_poly.entity_id
_entity_poly.type
_entity_poly.pdbx_seq_one_letter_code
_entity_poly.pdbx_strand_id
1 'polypeptide(L)'
;MSNIPPTNPLIEPGDEKVSFFNRELSWLAFNERVLANSFDSSIPLAERMRFVTIAANNLDEFFMVRLAGLYQLRIRGFTTLPEQDTSIDYLISKITERAKQLEVRQLKQLNSILDDCSNEGIFLTQEEDLSSQDIKWLKNWYEINILPLLAPTTLDPSHPFPFIQNGGKGVFFELYSATSDIINSVILIPENVQRFIKLPDNGIRILCIETVIKMFINIIYPKHKIKSYGMFRLLRDSEIEIDDEADDLILQFETALRARRRGNAVNLAISDSLSKEVIAFFSNQLHLRSTQITISSGYIGIADFSGFLNFLKQSMFFTPYRARFPQRVVDFKGDCFAAIRNKDIIIHHPYESFD
;
A
#
# COMPACT_ATOMS: atom_id res chain seq x y z
N MET A 1 -31.56 -3.76 1.00
CA MET A 1 -30.99 -4.05 -0.33
C MET A 1 -29.48 -4.04 -0.17
N SER A 2 -28.77 -5.02 -0.72
CA SER A 2 -27.32 -5.10 -0.57
C SER A 2 -26.67 -3.89 -1.24
N ASN A 3 -25.90 -3.10 -0.49
CA ASN A 3 -25.12 -1.97 -1.01
C ASN A 3 -23.83 -2.43 -1.72
N ILE A 4 -23.68 -3.74 -1.94
CA ILE A 4 -22.52 -4.32 -2.62
C ILE A 4 -22.57 -3.92 -4.10
N PRO A 5 -21.55 -3.20 -4.63
CA PRO A 5 -21.54 -2.79 -6.02
C PRO A 5 -21.46 -4.02 -6.94
N PRO A 6 -22.16 -4.02 -8.09
CA PRO A 6 -21.97 -5.07 -9.08
C PRO A 6 -20.54 -5.02 -9.66
N THR A 7 -20.03 -6.17 -10.08
CA THR A 7 -18.81 -6.27 -10.88
C THR A 7 -19.16 -6.35 -12.36
N ASN A 8 -18.39 -5.68 -13.21
CA ASN A 8 -18.58 -5.77 -14.65
C ASN A 8 -18.09 -7.14 -15.15
N PRO A 9 -18.81 -7.76 -16.11
CA PRO A 9 -18.35 -9.00 -16.73
C PRO A 9 -17.01 -8.78 -17.44
N LEU A 10 -16.15 -9.80 -17.43
CA LEU A 10 -14.85 -9.76 -18.12
C LEU A 10 -14.96 -10.02 -19.62
N ILE A 11 -16.06 -10.65 -20.03
CA ILE A 11 -16.39 -10.96 -21.42
C ILE A 11 -17.79 -10.40 -21.65
N GLU A 12 -17.94 -9.56 -22.66
CA GLU A 12 -19.25 -9.01 -23.02
C GLU A 12 -20.13 -10.13 -23.58
N PRO A 13 -21.40 -10.25 -23.13
CA PRO A 13 -22.32 -11.23 -23.69
C PRO A 13 -22.51 -11.02 -25.20
N GLY A 14 -22.19 -12.04 -26.00
CA GLY A 14 -22.36 -12.02 -27.46
C GLY A 14 -21.08 -11.87 -28.28
N ASP A 15 -19.90 -11.76 -27.65
CA ASP A 15 -18.62 -11.80 -28.35
C ASP A 15 -18.20 -13.25 -28.64
N GLU A 16 -18.72 -13.84 -29.71
CA GLU A 16 -18.49 -15.24 -30.12
C GLU A 16 -17.00 -15.57 -30.40
N LYS A 17 -16.12 -14.55 -30.45
CA LYS A 17 -14.68 -14.73 -30.75
C LYS A 17 -13.79 -14.83 -29.52
N VAL A 18 -14.29 -14.54 -28.32
CA VAL A 18 -13.49 -14.51 -27.08
C VAL A 18 -13.88 -15.67 -26.17
N SER A 19 -13.13 -16.77 -26.26
CA SER A 19 -13.39 -17.98 -25.45
C SER A 19 -12.84 -17.91 -24.02
N PHE A 20 -11.87 -17.03 -23.77
CA PHE A 20 -11.17 -16.93 -22.48
C PHE A 20 -10.96 -15.47 -22.09
N PHE A 21 -11.07 -15.17 -20.80
CA PHE A 21 -10.70 -13.86 -20.26
C PHE A 21 -9.20 -13.80 -19.95
N ASN A 22 -8.61 -12.60 -20.05
CA ASN A 22 -7.22 -12.40 -19.68
C ASN A 22 -7.01 -12.59 -18.15
N ARG A 23 -5.95 -13.33 -17.80
CA ARG A 23 -5.59 -13.68 -16.42
C ARG A 23 -5.44 -12.47 -15.50
N GLU A 24 -4.87 -11.38 -16.00
CA GLU A 24 -4.55 -10.20 -15.19
C GLU A 24 -5.78 -9.32 -14.96
N LEU A 25 -6.62 -9.18 -15.97
CA LEU A 25 -7.92 -8.53 -15.81
C LEU A 25 -8.84 -9.33 -14.87
N SER A 26 -8.76 -10.66 -14.91
CA SER A 26 -9.49 -11.53 -13.99
C SER A 26 -9.01 -11.39 -12.54
N TRP A 27 -7.71 -11.26 -12.34
CA TRP A 27 -7.16 -11.01 -11.02
C TRP A 27 -7.63 -9.66 -10.45
N LEU A 28 -7.69 -8.60 -11.27
CA LEU A 28 -8.25 -7.31 -10.85
C LEU A 28 -9.74 -7.42 -10.48
N ALA A 29 -10.53 -8.19 -11.24
CA ALA A 29 -11.94 -8.46 -10.89
C ALA A 29 -12.10 -9.25 -9.58
N PHE A 30 -11.19 -10.18 -9.29
CA PHE A 30 -11.12 -10.82 -7.98
C PHE A 30 -10.89 -9.78 -6.88
N ASN A 31 -9.96 -8.85 -7.07
CA ASN A 31 -9.67 -7.84 -6.06
C ASN A 31 -10.82 -6.81 -5.89
N GLU A 32 -11.57 -6.53 -6.96
CA GLU A 32 -12.84 -5.79 -6.88
C GLU A 32 -13.85 -6.50 -5.98
N ARG A 33 -13.92 -7.85 -6.02
CA ARG A 33 -14.77 -8.64 -5.12
C ARG A 33 -14.29 -8.60 -3.68
N VAL A 34 -12.97 -8.57 -3.44
CA VAL A 34 -12.42 -8.37 -2.09
C VAL A 34 -12.89 -7.02 -1.54
N LEU A 35 -12.71 -5.95 -2.32
CA LEU A 35 -13.20 -4.61 -1.95
C LEU A 35 -14.72 -4.58 -1.77
N ALA A 36 -15.48 -5.35 -2.55
CA ALA A 36 -16.93 -5.40 -2.47
C ALA A 36 -17.45 -5.75 -1.05
N ASN A 37 -16.72 -6.57 -0.29
CA ASN A 37 -17.05 -6.86 1.12
C ASN A 37 -17.06 -5.61 2.01
N SER A 38 -16.22 -4.60 1.71
CA SER A 38 -16.20 -3.37 2.51
C SER A 38 -17.48 -2.52 2.38
N PHE A 39 -18.30 -2.78 1.36
CA PHE A 39 -19.59 -2.13 1.14
C PHE A 39 -20.77 -2.87 1.79
N ASP A 40 -20.56 -4.08 2.31
CA ASP A 40 -21.58 -4.84 3.01
C ASP A 40 -21.76 -4.30 4.44
N SER A 41 -22.91 -3.70 4.72
CA SER A 41 -23.23 -3.15 6.04
C SER A 41 -23.53 -4.20 7.11
N SER A 42 -23.66 -5.49 6.73
CA SER A 42 -23.73 -6.60 7.69
C SER A 42 -22.36 -6.96 8.28
N ILE A 43 -21.28 -6.51 7.64
CA ILE A 43 -19.91 -6.72 8.10
C ILE A 43 -19.56 -5.62 9.13
N PRO A 44 -18.94 -5.97 10.28
CA PRO A 44 -18.53 -5.00 11.28
C PRO A 44 -17.62 -3.90 10.72
N LEU A 45 -17.72 -2.69 11.28
CA LEU A 45 -17.05 -1.49 10.75
C LEU A 45 -15.53 -1.66 10.57
N ALA A 46 -14.84 -2.23 11.55
CA ALA A 46 -13.39 -2.44 11.46
C ALA A 46 -13.02 -3.49 10.39
N GLU A 47 -13.89 -4.48 10.16
CA GLU A 47 -13.69 -5.47 9.11
C GLU A 47 -13.93 -4.89 7.72
N ARG A 48 -14.89 -3.98 7.58
CA ARG A 48 -15.07 -3.22 6.34
C ARG A 48 -13.80 -2.44 6.00
N MET A 49 -13.18 -1.77 6.99
CA MET A 49 -11.88 -1.11 6.80
C MET A 49 -10.79 -2.12 6.45
N ARG A 50 -10.74 -3.27 7.15
CA ARG A 50 -9.79 -4.36 6.88
C ARG A 50 -9.88 -4.81 5.43
N PHE A 51 -11.07 -5.02 4.88
CA PHE A 51 -11.23 -5.39 3.47
C PHE A 51 -10.73 -4.33 2.48
N VAL A 52 -10.89 -3.04 2.78
CA VAL A 52 -10.28 -1.97 1.97
C VAL A 52 -8.75 -2.08 1.99
N THR A 53 -8.15 -2.28 3.17
CA THR A 53 -6.70 -2.39 3.32
C THR A 53 -6.13 -3.66 2.68
N ILE A 54 -6.85 -4.78 2.76
CA ILE A 54 -6.50 -6.04 2.07
C ILE A 54 -6.56 -5.82 0.56
N ALA A 55 -7.63 -5.19 0.05
CA ALA A 55 -7.74 -4.92 -1.39
C ALA A 55 -6.61 -4.00 -1.89
N ALA A 56 -6.20 -3.00 -1.09
CA ALA A 56 -5.07 -2.14 -1.41
C ALA A 56 -3.74 -2.92 -1.39
N ASN A 57 -3.49 -3.75 -0.37
CA ASN A 57 -2.28 -4.56 -0.27
C ASN A 57 -2.18 -5.58 -1.42
N ASN A 58 -3.30 -6.22 -1.77
CA ASN A 58 -3.35 -7.10 -2.93
C ASN A 58 -2.97 -6.35 -4.22
N LEU A 59 -3.46 -5.11 -4.39
CA LEU A 59 -3.15 -4.32 -5.57
C LEU A 59 -1.66 -3.94 -5.64
N ASP A 60 -1.05 -3.62 -4.50
CA ASP A 60 0.39 -3.40 -4.39
C ASP A 60 1.17 -4.65 -4.88
N GLU A 61 0.81 -5.84 -4.39
CA GLU A 61 1.40 -7.12 -4.83
C GLU A 61 1.21 -7.37 -6.33
N PHE A 62 0.03 -7.08 -6.84
CA PHE A 62 -0.24 -7.21 -8.28
C PHE A 62 0.63 -6.29 -9.11
N PHE A 63 0.90 -5.06 -8.65
CA PHE A 63 1.87 -4.20 -9.30
C PHE A 63 3.28 -4.81 -9.23
N MET A 64 3.75 -5.15 -8.04
CA MET A 64 5.13 -5.63 -7.80
C MET A 64 5.48 -6.95 -8.49
N VAL A 65 4.49 -7.79 -8.78
CA VAL A 65 4.69 -9.10 -9.44
C VAL A 65 4.19 -9.06 -10.88
N ARG A 66 2.89 -8.81 -11.08
CA ARG A 66 2.24 -9.05 -12.37
C ARG A 66 2.46 -7.93 -13.37
N LEU A 67 2.27 -6.68 -12.95
CA LEU A 67 2.54 -5.53 -13.80
C LEU A 67 4.05 -5.38 -14.08
N ALA A 68 4.89 -5.69 -13.08
CA ALA A 68 6.33 -5.76 -13.23
C ALA A 68 6.75 -6.74 -14.33
N GLY A 69 6.23 -7.98 -14.31
CA GLY A 69 6.50 -8.98 -15.35
C GLY A 69 6.12 -8.51 -16.77
N LEU A 70 5.01 -7.78 -16.93
CA LEU A 70 4.64 -7.18 -18.22
C LEU A 70 5.64 -6.11 -18.68
N TYR A 71 6.16 -5.30 -17.74
CA TYR A 71 7.22 -4.34 -18.06
C TYR A 71 8.53 -5.02 -18.42
N GLN A 72 8.92 -6.11 -17.75
CA GLN A 72 10.10 -6.89 -18.10
C GLN A 72 9.99 -7.48 -19.52
N LEU A 73 8.85 -8.09 -19.88
CA LEU A 73 8.63 -8.59 -21.25
C LEU A 73 8.80 -7.49 -22.29
N ARG A 74 8.23 -6.30 -22.03
CA ARG A 74 8.40 -5.14 -22.91
C ARG A 74 9.85 -4.68 -23.01
N ILE A 75 10.60 -4.67 -21.91
CA ILE A 75 12.03 -4.31 -21.90
C ILE A 75 12.86 -5.32 -22.72
N ARG A 76 12.50 -6.61 -22.67
CA ARG A 76 13.10 -7.67 -23.48
C ARG A 76 12.69 -7.62 -24.97
N GLY A 77 11.86 -6.67 -25.37
CA GLY A 77 11.48 -6.43 -26.77
C GLY A 77 10.24 -7.20 -27.25
N PHE A 78 9.51 -7.88 -26.36
CA PHE A 78 8.25 -8.50 -26.73
C PHE A 78 7.17 -7.43 -26.96
N THR A 79 6.41 -7.58 -28.03
CA THR A 79 5.27 -6.69 -28.38
C THR A 79 3.92 -7.34 -28.08
N THR A 80 3.86 -8.67 -28.11
CA THR A 80 2.68 -9.47 -27.80
C THR A 80 2.99 -10.52 -26.72
N LEU A 81 1.96 -10.92 -25.98
CA LEU A 81 2.04 -12.05 -25.06
C LEU A 81 2.16 -13.37 -25.84
N PRO A 82 3.17 -14.21 -25.57
CA PRO A 82 3.42 -15.43 -26.34
C PRO A 82 2.22 -16.40 -26.41
N GLU A 83 1.39 -16.45 -25.36
CA GLU A 83 0.28 -17.40 -25.24
C GLU A 83 -1.08 -16.86 -25.71
N GLN A 84 -1.23 -15.54 -25.83
CA GLN A 84 -2.55 -14.89 -25.98
C GLN A 84 -2.64 -13.95 -27.19
N ASP A 85 -1.55 -13.81 -27.95
CA ASP A 85 -1.38 -12.87 -29.07
C ASP A 85 -1.88 -11.44 -28.78
N THR A 86 -1.92 -11.09 -27.50
CA THR A 86 -2.44 -9.82 -27.01
C THR A 86 -1.30 -8.84 -26.91
N SER A 87 -1.47 -7.63 -27.46
CA SER A 87 -0.48 -6.57 -27.34
C SER A 87 -0.20 -6.25 -25.87
N ILE A 88 1.08 -6.26 -25.49
CA ILE A 88 1.51 -5.98 -24.11
C ILE A 88 1.15 -4.55 -23.70
N ASP A 89 1.37 -3.56 -24.57
CA ASP A 89 1.03 -2.17 -24.26
C ASP A 89 -0.49 -1.95 -24.17
N TYR A 90 -1.28 -2.64 -24.99
CA TYR A 90 -2.74 -2.64 -24.85
C TYR A 90 -3.17 -3.19 -23.49
N LEU A 91 -2.62 -4.34 -23.10
CA LEU A 91 -2.95 -4.97 -21.82
C LEU A 91 -2.53 -4.11 -20.63
N ILE A 92 -1.31 -3.56 -20.64
CA ILE A 92 -0.84 -2.62 -19.61
C ILE A 92 -1.81 -1.43 -19.50
N SER A 93 -2.22 -0.84 -20.62
CA SER A 93 -3.16 0.28 -20.63
C SER A 93 -4.49 -0.10 -19.94
N LYS A 94 -5.05 -1.27 -20.27
CA LYS A 94 -6.29 -1.78 -19.66
C LYS A 94 -6.14 -2.11 -18.18
N ILE A 95 -5.02 -2.69 -17.78
CA ILE A 95 -4.69 -2.96 -16.39
C ILE A 95 -4.59 -1.64 -15.60
N THR A 96 -3.84 -0.67 -16.10
CA THR A 96 -3.65 0.64 -15.44
C THR A 96 -4.98 1.38 -15.31
N GLU A 97 -5.82 1.38 -16.36
CA GLU A 97 -7.15 1.99 -16.32
C GLU A 97 -8.02 1.38 -15.22
N ARG A 98 -8.09 0.04 -15.17
CA ARG A 98 -8.91 -0.68 -14.19
C ARG A 98 -8.38 -0.58 -12.77
N ALA A 99 -7.06 -0.64 -12.59
CA ALA A 99 -6.41 -0.42 -11.30
C ALA A 99 -6.71 0.98 -10.74
N LYS A 100 -6.63 2.02 -11.59
CA LYS A 100 -6.99 3.40 -11.21
C LYS A 100 -8.44 3.50 -10.75
N GLN A 101 -9.38 2.85 -11.44
CA GLN A 101 -10.79 2.81 -11.03
C GLN A 101 -10.96 2.11 -9.67
N LEU A 102 -10.21 1.04 -9.42
CA LEU A 102 -10.20 0.32 -8.15
C LEU A 102 -9.66 1.20 -7.01
N GLU A 103 -8.55 1.90 -7.21
CA GLU A 103 -7.96 2.83 -6.23
C GLU A 103 -8.93 3.96 -5.86
N VAL A 104 -9.61 4.56 -6.86
CA VAL A 104 -10.63 5.60 -6.61
C VAL A 104 -11.77 5.05 -5.74
N ARG A 105 -12.22 3.82 -5.99
CA ARG A 105 -13.26 3.16 -5.18
C ARG A 105 -12.76 2.83 -3.77
N GLN A 106 -11.51 2.39 -3.63
CA GLN A 106 -10.87 2.14 -2.33
C GLN A 106 -10.84 3.43 -1.49
N LEU A 107 -10.36 4.54 -2.07
CA LEU A 107 -10.29 5.82 -1.37
C LEU A 107 -11.67 6.33 -0.97
N LYS A 108 -12.66 6.28 -1.89
CA LYS A 108 -14.03 6.69 -1.59
C LYS A 108 -14.62 5.88 -0.41
N GLN A 109 -14.41 4.57 -0.42
CA GLN A 109 -14.92 3.69 0.62
C GLN A 109 -14.17 3.86 1.94
N LEU A 110 -12.86 4.07 1.90
CA LEU A 110 -12.07 4.41 3.08
C LEU A 110 -12.59 5.67 3.75
N ASN A 111 -12.82 6.74 2.99
CA ASN A 111 -13.35 8.00 3.53
C ASN A 111 -14.73 7.79 4.19
N SER A 112 -15.64 7.08 3.52
CA SER A 112 -16.95 6.75 4.12
C SER A 112 -16.84 5.96 5.42
N ILE A 113 -15.85 5.06 5.53
CA ILE A 113 -15.62 4.29 6.76
C ILE A 113 -15.00 5.17 7.85
N LEU A 114 -14.13 6.12 7.50
CA LEU A 114 -13.57 7.09 8.45
C LEU A 114 -14.67 8.02 9.01
N ASP A 115 -15.65 8.37 8.19
CA ASP A 115 -16.85 9.10 8.62
C ASP A 115 -17.68 8.25 9.60
N ASP A 116 -17.92 6.97 9.29
CA ASP A 116 -18.58 6.02 10.20
C ASP A 116 -17.80 5.87 11.53
N CYS A 117 -16.47 5.82 11.49
CA CYS A 117 -15.61 5.78 12.69
C CYS A 117 -15.76 7.05 13.53
N SER A 118 -15.92 8.21 12.90
CA SER A 118 -16.09 9.49 13.59
C SER A 118 -17.39 9.52 14.41
N ASN A 119 -18.47 8.90 13.90
CA ASN A 119 -19.72 8.72 14.65
C ASN A 119 -19.57 7.84 15.90
N GLU A 120 -18.57 6.96 15.92
CA GLU A 120 -18.21 6.09 17.05
C GLU A 120 -17.16 6.70 17.99
N GLY A 121 -16.81 7.98 17.77
CA GLY A 121 -15.84 8.73 18.58
C GLY A 121 -14.38 8.47 18.23
N ILE A 122 -14.11 7.99 17.01
CA ILE A 122 -12.77 7.66 16.51
C ILE A 122 -12.46 8.57 15.32
N PHE A 123 -11.50 9.47 15.49
CA PHE A 123 -11.25 10.54 14.53
C PHE A 123 -9.86 10.40 13.93
N LEU A 124 -9.78 10.45 12.60
CA LEU A 124 -8.55 10.77 11.90
C LEU A 124 -8.45 12.30 11.82
N THR A 125 -7.74 12.86 12.79
CA THR A 125 -7.67 14.30 13.07
C THR A 125 -6.76 15.02 12.10
N GLN A 126 -7.18 16.21 11.65
CA GLN A 126 -6.36 17.08 10.80
C GLN A 126 -5.64 18.15 11.64
N GLU A 127 -4.71 18.88 11.02
CA GLU A 127 -3.93 19.92 11.69
C GLU A 127 -4.83 21.03 12.28
N GLU A 128 -5.90 21.37 11.57
CA GLU A 128 -6.82 22.45 11.91
C GLU A 128 -7.65 22.16 13.16
N ASP A 129 -7.79 20.88 13.54
CA ASP A 129 -8.57 20.41 14.68
C ASP A 129 -7.76 20.29 15.97
N LEU A 130 -6.47 20.66 15.93
CA LEU A 130 -5.57 20.52 17.08
C LEU A 130 -5.65 21.72 18.01
N SER A 131 -5.74 21.43 19.32
CA SER A 131 -5.57 22.46 20.34
C SER A 131 -4.11 22.85 20.51
N SER A 132 -3.84 24.01 21.13
CA SER A 132 -2.47 24.41 21.45
C SER A 132 -1.76 23.42 22.39
N GLN A 133 -2.53 22.69 23.23
CA GLN A 133 -1.98 21.63 24.08
C GLN A 133 -1.55 20.42 23.26
N ASP A 134 -2.39 20.01 22.29
CA ASP A 134 -2.07 18.91 21.36
C ASP A 134 -0.80 19.24 20.56
N ILE A 135 -0.69 20.45 20.02
CA ILE A 135 0.49 20.89 19.24
C ILE A 135 1.75 20.86 20.12
N LYS A 136 1.68 21.33 21.36
CA LYS A 136 2.83 21.32 22.29
C LYS A 136 3.27 19.90 22.61
N TRP A 137 2.33 19.00 22.86
CA TRP A 137 2.63 17.59 23.13
C TRP A 137 3.22 16.91 21.89
N LEU A 138 2.58 17.08 20.72
CA LEU A 138 3.02 16.52 19.44
C LEU A 138 4.43 16.98 19.10
N LYS A 139 4.76 18.25 19.33
CA LYS A 139 6.11 18.78 19.09
C LYS A 139 7.16 18.04 19.92
N ASN A 140 6.94 17.92 21.22
CA ASN A 140 7.86 17.22 22.11
C ASN A 140 7.98 15.73 21.73
N TRP A 141 6.85 15.08 21.42
CA TRP A 141 6.84 13.70 20.96
C TRP A 141 7.60 13.54 19.64
N TYR A 142 7.41 14.44 18.67
CA TYR A 142 8.09 14.44 17.39
C TYR A 142 9.61 14.61 17.53
N GLU A 143 10.06 15.59 18.32
CA GLU A 143 11.49 15.85 18.55
C GLU A 143 12.21 14.65 19.18
N ILE A 144 11.53 13.90 20.05
CA ILE A 144 12.10 12.74 20.75
C ILE A 144 12.04 11.47 19.90
N ASN A 145 10.89 11.19 19.26
CA ASN A 145 10.60 9.87 18.69
C ASN A 145 10.77 9.79 17.17
N ILE A 146 10.61 10.92 16.45
CA ILE A 146 10.55 10.92 14.98
C ILE A 146 11.73 11.66 14.38
N LEU A 147 11.98 12.91 14.79
CA LEU A 147 13.02 13.76 14.21
C LEU A 147 14.40 13.07 14.14
N PRO A 148 14.86 12.30 15.16
CA PRO A 148 16.15 11.61 15.10
C PRO A 148 16.23 10.49 14.05
N LEU A 149 15.07 10.01 13.57
CA LEU A 149 14.96 8.94 12.58
C LEU A 149 14.82 9.46 11.15
N LEU A 150 14.52 10.75 10.97
CA LEU A 150 14.34 11.34 9.65
C LEU A 150 15.69 11.67 9.01
N ALA A 151 15.81 11.37 7.72
CA ALA A 151 16.96 11.73 6.88
C ALA A 151 16.52 12.72 5.79
N PRO A 152 16.41 14.03 6.11
CA PRO A 152 16.02 15.03 5.14
C PRO A 152 17.10 15.19 4.07
N THR A 153 16.70 15.19 2.80
CA THR A 153 17.60 15.38 1.65
C THR A 153 17.16 16.62 0.89
N THR A 154 17.94 17.70 0.98
CA THR A 154 17.79 18.86 0.09
C THR A 154 18.35 18.49 -1.28
N LEU A 155 17.57 18.68 -2.34
CA LEU A 155 17.93 18.28 -3.69
C LEU A 155 18.73 19.38 -4.37
N ASP A 156 19.97 19.08 -4.73
CA ASP A 156 20.88 19.95 -5.47
C ASP A 156 21.88 19.10 -6.30
N PRO A 157 22.72 19.68 -7.17
CA PRO A 157 23.67 18.90 -7.97
C PRO A 157 24.67 18.05 -7.16
N SER A 158 24.95 18.41 -5.90
CA SER A 158 25.81 17.67 -4.98
C SER A 158 25.03 16.64 -4.13
N HIS A 159 23.72 16.81 -3.97
CA HIS A 159 22.82 15.94 -3.24
C HIS A 159 21.68 15.47 -4.16
N PRO A 160 21.92 14.40 -4.96
CA PRO A 160 20.95 13.92 -5.93
C PRO A 160 19.72 13.31 -5.24
N PHE A 161 18.69 13.05 -6.05
CA PHE A 161 17.48 12.39 -5.59
C PHE A 161 17.81 11.03 -4.91
N PRO A 162 17.34 10.81 -3.67
CA PRO A 162 17.74 9.63 -2.91
C PRO A 162 17.16 8.36 -3.51
N PHE A 163 17.85 7.25 -3.31
CA PHE A 163 17.29 5.93 -3.62
C PHE A 163 16.12 5.62 -2.68
N ILE A 164 14.96 5.30 -3.24
CA ILE A 164 13.77 4.89 -2.50
C ILE A 164 13.62 3.36 -2.60
N GLN A 165 13.55 2.69 -1.45
CA GLN A 165 13.34 1.24 -1.36
C GLN A 165 11.92 0.83 -1.79
N ASN A 166 11.72 -0.45 -2.06
CA ASN A 166 10.37 -0.97 -2.38
C ASN A 166 9.40 -0.71 -1.22
N GLY A 167 8.19 -0.23 -1.52
CA GLY A 167 7.22 0.19 -0.50
C GLY A 167 7.59 1.49 0.21
N GLY A 168 8.77 2.05 -0.09
CA GLY A 168 9.29 3.27 0.50
C GLY A 168 8.39 4.46 0.21
N LYS A 169 8.19 5.29 1.23
CA LYS A 169 7.32 6.46 1.19
C LYS A 169 7.98 7.66 1.84
N GLY A 170 7.53 8.84 1.47
CA GLY A 170 8.09 10.07 1.98
C GLY A 170 7.22 11.26 1.66
N VAL A 171 7.67 12.42 2.11
CA VAL A 171 7.06 13.71 1.82
C VAL A 171 8.04 14.52 1.00
N PHE A 172 7.57 15.05 -0.12
CA PHE A 172 8.27 16.04 -0.92
C PHE A 172 7.81 17.43 -0.51
N PHE A 173 8.76 18.35 -0.38
CA PHE A 173 8.50 19.76 -0.08
C PHE A 173 9.16 20.64 -1.14
N GLU A 174 8.39 21.59 -1.68
CA GLU A 174 8.95 22.81 -2.26
C GLU A 174 8.96 23.88 -1.17
N LEU A 175 10.12 24.47 -0.91
CA LEU A 175 10.30 25.46 0.15
C LEU A 175 10.86 26.76 -0.43
N TYR A 176 10.30 27.90 -0.04
CA TYR A 176 10.91 29.21 -0.28
C TYR A 176 11.99 29.47 0.76
N SER A 177 13.19 29.82 0.31
CA SER A 177 14.26 30.36 1.14
C SER A 177 13.96 31.80 1.59
N ALA A 178 14.79 32.33 2.49
CA ALA A 178 14.72 33.74 2.89
C ALA A 178 14.96 34.72 1.72
N THR A 179 15.65 34.29 0.66
CA THR A 179 15.89 35.06 -0.58
C THR A 179 14.81 34.86 -1.64
N SER A 180 13.75 34.11 -1.34
CA SER A 180 12.67 33.69 -2.25
C SER A 180 13.07 32.67 -3.33
N ASP A 181 14.24 32.07 -3.21
CA ASP A 181 14.63 30.94 -4.05
C ASP A 181 13.85 29.68 -3.63
N ILE A 182 13.53 28.82 -4.59
CA ILE A 182 12.85 27.55 -4.32
C ILE A 182 13.91 26.47 -4.12
N ILE A 183 13.84 25.77 -2.99
CA ILE A 183 14.57 24.54 -2.76
C ILE A 183 13.60 23.36 -2.68
N ASN A 184 14.03 22.21 -3.19
CA ASN A 184 13.26 20.98 -3.11
C ASN A 184 13.86 20.09 -2.03
N SER A 185 13.01 19.46 -1.21
CA SER A 185 13.44 18.54 -0.17
C SER A 185 12.61 17.26 -0.20
N VAL A 186 13.28 16.14 0.06
CA VAL A 186 12.67 14.83 0.24
C VAL A 186 12.95 14.36 1.66
N ILE A 187 11.88 14.01 2.38
CA ILE A 187 11.98 13.37 3.69
C ILE A 187 11.37 11.98 3.57
N LEU A 188 12.23 10.96 3.59
CA LEU A 188 11.78 9.56 3.63
C LEU A 188 11.27 9.21 5.02
N ILE A 189 10.18 8.46 5.07
CA ILE A 189 9.61 7.94 6.31
C ILE A 189 10.17 6.52 6.50
N PRO A 190 10.97 6.27 7.55
CA PRO A 190 11.50 4.94 7.83
C PRO A 190 10.39 3.90 8.07
N GLU A 191 10.61 2.65 7.65
CA GLU A 191 9.60 1.58 7.78
C GLU A 191 9.22 1.25 9.23
N ASN A 192 10.16 1.42 10.17
CA ASN A 192 9.93 1.19 11.59
C ASN A 192 9.12 2.31 12.27
N VAL A 193 8.84 3.42 11.56
CA VAL A 193 8.00 4.50 12.07
C VAL A 193 6.53 4.17 11.82
N GLN A 194 5.75 4.15 12.90
CA GLN A 194 4.30 3.99 12.79
C GLN A 194 3.68 5.18 12.07
N ARG A 195 2.85 4.91 11.06
CA ARG A 195 2.16 5.96 10.30
C ARG A 195 1.11 6.70 11.12
N PHE A 196 0.44 6.01 12.05
CA PHE A 196 -0.69 6.54 12.81
C PHE A 196 -0.28 6.78 14.26
N ILE A 197 -0.55 7.99 14.75
CA ILE A 197 -0.15 8.47 16.07
C ILE A 197 -1.41 8.83 16.85
N LYS A 198 -1.63 8.18 17.99
CA LYS A 198 -2.74 8.53 18.88
C LYS A 198 -2.36 9.70 19.79
N LEU A 199 -3.23 10.70 19.89
CA LEU A 199 -3.10 11.81 20.85
C LEU A 199 -3.33 11.32 22.30
N PRO A 200 -2.77 12.01 23.31
CA PRO A 200 -2.80 11.59 24.72
C PRO A 200 -4.12 11.96 25.43
N ASP A 201 -5.26 11.84 24.75
CA ASP A 201 -6.57 12.24 25.26
C ASP A 201 -7.48 11.05 25.61
N ASN A 202 -8.63 11.34 26.22
CA ASN A 202 -9.62 10.33 26.57
C ASN A 202 -10.38 9.80 25.34
N GLY A 203 -10.34 10.52 24.21
CA GLY A 203 -10.88 10.10 22.92
C GLY A 203 -9.91 9.20 22.14
N ILE A 204 -10.30 8.84 20.92
CA ILE A 204 -9.41 8.19 19.95
C ILE A 204 -9.20 9.18 18.80
N ARG A 205 -8.34 10.17 19.02
CA ARG A 205 -7.87 11.09 17.97
C ARG A 205 -6.52 10.62 17.45
N ILE A 206 -6.44 10.42 16.14
CA ILE A 206 -5.30 9.82 15.46
C ILE A 206 -4.80 10.78 14.38
N LEU A 207 -3.49 10.98 14.28
CA LEU A 207 -2.85 11.74 13.21
C LEU A 207 -1.97 10.86 12.34
N CYS A 208 -1.87 11.23 11.06
CA CYS A 208 -0.88 10.67 10.16
C CYS A 208 0.49 11.32 10.37
N ILE A 209 1.55 10.52 10.27
CA ILE A 209 2.93 10.97 10.40
C ILE A 209 3.31 12.03 9.36
N GLU A 210 2.81 11.93 8.13
CA GLU A 210 3.05 12.91 7.08
C GLU A 210 2.54 14.31 7.46
N THR A 211 1.42 14.39 8.18
CA THR A 211 0.88 15.66 8.72
C THR A 211 1.81 16.21 9.80
N VAL A 212 2.29 15.35 10.71
CA VAL A 212 3.22 15.77 11.78
C VAL A 212 4.56 16.26 11.24
N ILE A 213 5.12 15.61 10.21
CA ILE A 213 6.34 16.05 9.54
C ILE A 213 6.14 17.43 8.89
N LYS A 214 5.01 17.63 8.20
CA LYS A 214 4.65 18.93 7.60
C LYS A 214 4.53 20.03 8.68
N MET A 215 3.82 19.77 9.77
CA MET A 215 3.63 20.74 10.85
C MET A 215 4.93 21.24 11.46
N PHE A 216 5.92 20.35 11.62
CA PHE A 216 7.19 20.67 12.29
C PHE A 216 8.38 20.76 11.33
N ILE A 217 8.13 20.98 10.03
CA ILE A 217 9.18 21.11 9.02
C ILE A 217 10.13 22.28 9.32
N ASN A 218 9.64 23.30 10.03
CA ASN A 218 10.43 24.46 10.46
C ASN A 218 11.54 24.10 11.45
N ILE A 219 11.48 22.96 12.13
CA ILE A 219 12.58 22.49 12.98
C ILE A 219 13.77 22.07 12.11
N ILE A 220 13.50 21.47 10.94
CA ILE A 220 14.52 21.05 9.96
C ILE A 220 14.95 22.24 9.10
N TYR A 221 13.99 23.08 8.68
CA TYR A 221 14.20 24.21 7.77
C TYR A 221 13.72 25.55 8.38
N PRO A 222 14.37 26.09 9.43
CA PRO A 222 13.85 27.22 10.22
C PRO A 222 13.72 28.55 9.48
N LYS A 223 14.47 28.75 8.39
CA LYS A 223 14.44 29.98 7.57
C LYS A 223 13.64 29.82 6.27
N HIS A 224 12.85 28.75 6.16
CA HIS A 224 12.11 28.45 4.94
C HIS A 224 10.60 28.44 5.19
N LYS A 225 9.83 28.69 4.14
CA LYS A 225 8.36 28.58 4.15
C LYS A 225 7.92 27.52 3.14
N ILE A 226 6.90 26.74 3.49
CA ILE A 226 6.32 25.76 2.57
C ILE A 226 5.65 26.50 1.41
N LYS A 227 6.07 26.20 0.18
CA LYS A 227 5.37 26.57 -1.06
C LYS A 227 4.32 25.51 -1.39
N SER A 228 4.75 24.25 -1.41
CA SER A 228 3.89 23.10 -1.65
C SER A 228 4.48 21.89 -0.94
N TYR A 229 3.65 20.87 -0.70
CA TYR A 229 4.10 19.58 -0.21
C TYR A 229 3.17 18.49 -0.73
N GLY A 230 3.66 17.26 -0.72
CA GLY A 230 2.86 16.10 -1.05
C GLY A 230 3.56 14.81 -0.67
N MET A 231 2.77 13.80 -0.38
CA MET A 231 3.28 12.47 -0.09
C MET A 231 3.57 11.75 -1.41
N PHE A 232 4.50 10.80 -1.36
CA PHE A 232 4.69 9.83 -2.42
C PHE A 232 4.98 8.45 -1.83
N ARG A 233 4.75 7.41 -2.64
CA ARG A 233 5.12 6.02 -2.33
C ARG A 233 5.56 5.32 -3.61
N LEU A 234 6.65 4.58 -3.52
CA LEU A 234 7.24 3.85 -4.64
C LEU A 234 7.11 2.34 -4.44
N LEU A 235 6.57 1.66 -5.44
CA LEU A 235 6.63 0.21 -5.57
C LEU A 235 7.67 -0.17 -6.63
N ARG A 236 8.44 -1.19 -6.33
CA ARG A 236 9.45 -1.79 -7.18
C ARG A 236 9.14 -3.25 -7.40
N ASP A 237 9.69 -3.78 -8.48
CA ASP A 237 9.68 -5.20 -8.79
C ASP A 237 10.19 -6.04 -7.60
N SER A 238 9.54 -7.17 -7.37
CA SER A 238 9.81 -8.11 -6.28
C SER A 238 10.60 -9.36 -6.72
N GLU A 239 10.78 -9.57 -8.03
CA GLU A 239 11.30 -10.79 -8.63
C GLU A 239 12.84 -10.89 -8.60
N ILE A 240 13.34 -12.10 -8.37
CA ILE A 240 14.75 -12.48 -8.42
C ILE A 240 14.89 -13.36 -9.67
N GLU A 241 15.61 -12.91 -10.69
CA GLU A 241 16.11 -13.82 -11.72
C GLU A 241 17.34 -14.53 -11.13
N ILE A 242 17.17 -15.80 -10.75
CA ILE A 242 18.28 -16.70 -10.44
C ILE A 242 18.54 -17.50 -11.72
N ASP A 243 19.77 -17.46 -12.21
CA ASP A 243 20.18 -18.31 -13.32
C ASP A 243 20.51 -19.71 -12.78
N ASP A 244 19.61 -20.67 -13.03
CA ASP A 244 19.75 -22.05 -12.55
C ASP A 244 20.92 -22.80 -13.22
N GLU A 245 21.60 -22.21 -14.21
CA GLU A 245 22.77 -22.78 -14.92
C GLU A 245 24.14 -22.22 -14.44
N ALA A 246 24.18 -21.44 -13.36
CA ALA A 246 25.41 -20.79 -12.89
C ALA A 246 26.32 -21.68 -12.02
N ASP A 247 27.63 -21.65 -12.29
CA ASP A 247 28.67 -22.44 -11.58
C ASP A 247 28.84 -22.06 -10.09
N ASP A 248 28.42 -20.87 -9.66
CA ASP A 248 28.42 -20.43 -8.26
C ASP A 248 27.11 -19.73 -7.90
N LEU A 249 26.14 -20.56 -7.48
CA LEU A 249 24.82 -20.12 -7.05
C LEU A 249 24.88 -19.11 -5.90
N ILE A 250 25.87 -19.18 -5.00
CA ILE A 250 25.91 -18.33 -3.79
C ILE A 250 26.29 -16.90 -4.17
N LEU A 251 27.32 -16.72 -5.00
CA LEU A 251 27.74 -15.39 -5.46
C LEU A 251 26.65 -14.73 -6.33
N GLN A 252 25.97 -15.51 -7.17
CA GLN A 252 24.81 -15.02 -7.90
C GLN A 252 23.65 -14.68 -6.97
N PHE A 253 23.37 -15.48 -5.94
CA PHE A 253 22.33 -15.19 -4.97
C PHE A 253 22.61 -13.89 -4.21
N GLU A 254 23.86 -13.64 -3.78
CA GLU A 254 24.26 -12.37 -3.16
C GLU A 254 24.14 -11.18 -4.12
N THR A 255 24.51 -11.37 -5.38
CA THR A 255 24.43 -10.34 -6.42
C THR A 255 22.98 -10.03 -6.78
N ALA A 256 22.14 -11.06 -6.91
CA ALA A 256 20.71 -10.97 -7.15
C ALA A 256 19.98 -10.36 -5.94
N LEU A 257 20.41 -10.65 -4.70
CA LEU A 257 19.92 -9.97 -3.49
C LEU A 257 20.28 -8.47 -3.47
N ARG A 258 21.47 -8.09 -3.93
CA ARG A 258 21.86 -6.67 -4.06
C ARG A 258 21.12 -5.97 -5.20
N ALA A 259 20.89 -6.65 -6.31
CA ALA A 259 20.07 -6.16 -7.42
C ALA A 259 18.60 -6.01 -7.02
N ARG A 260 18.06 -6.95 -6.23
CA ARG A 260 16.72 -6.91 -5.62
C ARG A 260 16.52 -5.66 -4.76
N ARG A 261 17.53 -5.25 -3.97
CA ARG A 261 17.46 -3.98 -3.23
C ARG A 261 17.23 -2.76 -4.13
N ARG A 262 17.48 -2.86 -5.44
CA ARG A 262 17.35 -1.79 -6.43
C ARG A 262 16.21 -1.94 -7.45
N GLY A 263 15.47 -3.05 -7.44
CA GLY A 263 14.51 -3.49 -8.49
C GLY A 263 13.77 -2.38 -9.25
N ASN A 264 13.40 -2.62 -10.51
CA ASN A 264 12.84 -1.58 -11.37
C ASN A 264 11.60 -0.93 -10.73
N ALA A 265 11.50 0.39 -10.82
CA ALA A 265 10.33 1.10 -10.32
C ALA A 265 9.11 0.74 -11.18
N VAL A 266 8.03 0.32 -10.53
CA VAL A 266 6.82 -0.21 -11.20
C VAL A 266 5.67 0.77 -11.08
N ASN A 267 5.43 1.31 -9.90
CA ASN A 267 4.37 2.28 -9.64
C ASN A 267 4.84 3.35 -8.66
N LEU A 268 4.61 4.61 -9.01
CA LEU A 268 4.76 5.76 -8.12
C LEU A 268 3.37 6.33 -7.85
N ALA A 269 2.90 6.21 -6.61
CA ALA A 269 1.76 6.97 -6.13
C ALA A 269 2.23 8.32 -5.60
N ILE A 270 1.62 9.41 -6.06
CA ILE A 270 2.00 10.79 -5.71
C ILE A 270 0.77 11.66 -5.49
N SER A 271 0.84 12.60 -4.54
CA SER A 271 -0.29 13.47 -4.19
C SER A 271 -0.60 14.44 -5.33
N ASP A 272 -1.88 14.71 -5.56
CA ASP A 272 -2.36 15.71 -6.53
C ASP A 272 -2.07 17.16 -6.12
N SER A 273 -1.67 17.39 -4.87
CA SER A 273 -1.17 18.67 -4.36
C SER A 273 0.17 19.08 -5.00
N LEU A 274 0.89 18.14 -5.62
CA LEU A 274 2.15 18.41 -6.29
C LEU A 274 1.93 18.78 -7.76
N SER A 275 2.69 19.78 -8.21
CA SER A 275 2.53 20.31 -9.56
C SER A 275 3.00 19.33 -10.63
N LYS A 276 2.59 19.56 -11.89
CA LYS A 276 3.03 18.73 -13.03
C LYS A 276 4.54 18.74 -13.21
N GLU A 277 5.20 19.83 -12.86
CA GLU A 277 6.66 19.97 -12.90
C GLU A 277 7.32 19.05 -11.87
N VAL A 278 6.78 18.95 -10.65
CA VAL A 278 7.26 18.02 -9.63
C VAL A 278 7.03 16.58 -10.07
N ILE A 279 5.86 16.27 -10.62
CA ILE A 279 5.56 14.92 -11.14
C ILE A 279 6.54 14.55 -12.27
N ALA A 280 6.81 15.47 -13.20
CA ALA A 280 7.79 15.28 -14.27
C ALA A 280 9.21 15.12 -13.71
N PHE A 281 9.56 15.84 -12.63
CA PHE A 281 10.82 15.66 -11.92
C PHE A 281 10.96 14.23 -11.38
N PHE A 282 9.97 13.71 -10.65
CA PHE A 282 9.97 12.31 -10.18
C PHE A 282 10.02 11.32 -11.35
N SER A 283 9.27 11.56 -12.42
CA SER A 283 9.27 10.75 -13.64
C SER A 283 10.67 10.62 -14.23
N ASN A 284 11.42 11.72 -14.29
CA ASN A 284 12.78 11.75 -14.81
C ASN A 284 13.79 11.07 -13.86
N GLN A 285 13.71 11.36 -12.55
CA GLN A 285 14.62 10.79 -11.55
C GLN A 285 14.47 9.28 -11.40
N LEU A 286 13.24 8.77 -11.54
CA LEU A 286 12.92 7.35 -11.38
C LEU A 286 12.79 6.60 -12.71
N HIS A 287 13.04 7.27 -13.84
CA HIS A 287 12.88 6.74 -15.20
C HIS A 287 11.51 6.09 -15.46
N LEU A 288 10.46 6.73 -14.95
CA LEU A 288 9.08 6.24 -15.03
C LEU A 288 8.37 6.78 -16.26
N ARG A 289 7.48 5.97 -16.84
CA ARG A 289 6.47 6.40 -17.81
C ARG A 289 5.22 6.91 -17.11
N SER A 290 4.39 7.67 -17.81
CA SER A 290 3.10 8.15 -17.28
C SER A 290 2.16 7.03 -16.82
N THR A 291 2.22 5.84 -17.45
CA THR A 291 1.44 4.66 -17.04
C THR A 291 1.88 4.04 -15.72
N GLN A 292 3.04 4.43 -15.20
CA GLN A 292 3.62 4.00 -13.94
C GLN A 292 3.41 5.03 -12.82
N ILE A 293 2.72 6.14 -13.10
CA ILE A 293 2.49 7.21 -12.12
C ILE A 293 0.99 7.28 -11.82
N THR A 294 0.64 7.02 -10.57
CA THR A 294 -0.72 7.19 -10.03
C THR A 294 -0.78 8.51 -9.28
N ILE A 295 -1.64 9.42 -9.73
CA ILE A 295 -1.93 10.66 -8.99
C ILE A 295 -3.12 10.41 -8.07
N SER A 296 -2.90 10.53 -6.75
CA SER A 296 -3.92 10.32 -5.72
C SER A 296 -4.45 11.66 -5.18
N SER A 297 -5.77 11.81 -5.17
CA SER A 297 -6.47 12.99 -4.62
C SER A 297 -6.75 12.90 -3.12
N GLY A 298 -6.08 12.00 -2.43
CA GLY A 298 -6.31 11.73 -1.02
C GLY A 298 -5.16 10.94 -0.43
N TYR A 299 -5.48 9.99 0.45
CA TYR A 299 -4.46 9.21 1.12
C TYR A 299 -3.65 8.35 0.13
N ILE A 300 -2.33 8.44 0.23
CA ILE A 300 -1.40 7.51 -0.43
C ILE A 300 -1.15 6.34 0.50
N GLY A 301 -0.97 5.14 -0.07
CA GLY A 301 -0.68 3.94 0.72
C GLY A 301 -1.87 3.50 1.57
N ILE A 302 -3.04 3.29 0.94
CA ILE A 302 -4.26 2.81 1.62
C ILE A 302 -4.02 1.51 2.39
N ALA A 303 -3.11 0.65 1.93
CA ALA A 303 -2.73 -0.58 2.64
C ALA A 303 -2.21 -0.32 4.08
N ASP A 304 -1.56 0.83 4.32
CA ASP A 304 -1.05 1.19 5.65
C ASP A 304 -2.17 1.40 6.67
N PHE A 305 -3.40 1.72 6.25
CA PHE A 305 -4.55 1.89 7.15
C PHE A 305 -4.89 0.61 7.92
N SER A 306 -4.29 -0.52 7.58
CA SER A 306 -4.26 -1.70 8.46
C SER A 306 -3.72 -1.37 9.87
N GLY A 307 -2.78 -0.44 9.98
CA GLY A 307 -2.28 0.08 11.25
C GLY A 307 -3.30 0.93 12.03
N PHE A 308 -4.27 1.56 11.35
CA PHE A 308 -5.36 2.31 11.99
C PHE A 308 -6.30 1.36 12.76
N LEU A 309 -6.45 0.11 12.30
CA LEU A 309 -7.27 -0.92 12.95
C LEU A 309 -6.83 -1.18 14.39
N ASN A 310 -5.56 -0.98 14.74
CA ASN A 310 -5.03 -1.19 16.08
C ASN A 310 -5.65 -0.27 17.14
N PHE A 311 -6.28 0.83 16.72
CA PHE A 311 -6.95 1.78 17.61
C PHE A 311 -8.46 1.51 17.72
N LEU A 312 -9.00 0.55 16.97
CA LEU A 312 -10.43 0.24 16.97
C LEU A 312 -10.79 -0.74 18.09
N LYS A 313 -12.04 -0.64 18.58
CA LYS A 313 -12.55 -1.48 19.66
C LYS A 313 -12.78 -2.91 19.16
N GLN A 314 -12.52 -3.93 19.99
CA GLN A 314 -12.72 -5.34 19.61
C GLN A 314 -14.15 -5.66 19.13
N SER A 315 -15.16 -4.95 19.66
CA SER A 315 -16.57 -5.10 19.26
C SER A 315 -16.86 -4.66 17.82
N MET A 316 -15.94 -3.93 17.18
CA MET A 316 -16.04 -3.48 15.79
C MET A 316 -15.48 -4.51 14.80
N PHE A 317 -14.90 -5.61 15.29
CA PHE A 317 -14.36 -6.71 14.49
C PHE A 317 -15.31 -7.91 14.47
N PHE A 318 -15.01 -8.90 13.63
CA PHE A 318 -15.67 -10.20 13.75
C PHE A 318 -15.43 -10.79 15.15
N THR A 319 -16.42 -11.55 15.63
CA THR A 319 -16.23 -12.33 16.86
C THR A 319 -15.12 -13.35 16.60
N PRO A 320 -14.04 -13.38 17.39
CA PRO A 320 -12.95 -14.31 17.18
C PRO A 320 -13.45 -15.76 17.21
N TYR A 321 -13.11 -16.53 16.19
CA TYR A 321 -13.38 -17.97 16.15
C TYR A 321 -12.23 -18.71 16.83
N ARG A 322 -12.55 -19.58 17.79
CA ARG A 322 -11.57 -20.49 18.41
C ARG A 322 -11.57 -21.80 17.64
N ALA A 323 -10.48 -22.07 16.94
CA ALA A 323 -10.27 -23.33 16.25
C ALA A 323 -10.39 -24.50 17.22
N ARG A 324 -11.06 -25.57 16.79
CA ARG A 324 -11.22 -26.77 17.60
C ARG A 324 -10.00 -27.66 17.44
N PHE A 325 -9.56 -28.29 18.53
CA PHE A 325 -8.57 -29.35 18.41
C PHE A 325 -9.25 -30.60 17.81
N PRO A 326 -8.62 -31.33 16.87
CA PRO A 326 -9.24 -32.49 16.25
C PRO A 326 -9.72 -33.51 17.29
N GLN A 327 -11.04 -33.73 17.38
CA GLN A 327 -11.64 -34.54 18.44
C GLN A 327 -11.05 -35.96 18.51
N ARG A 328 -10.70 -36.53 17.35
CA ARG A 328 -10.09 -37.86 17.29
C ARG A 328 -8.75 -37.92 18.03
N VAL A 329 -7.94 -36.88 17.99
CA VAL A 329 -6.67 -36.85 18.73
C VAL A 329 -6.94 -36.77 20.24
N VAL A 330 -8.00 -36.06 20.65
CA VAL A 330 -8.46 -36.03 22.05
C VAL A 330 -8.89 -37.42 22.53
N ASP A 331 -9.61 -38.18 21.69
CA ASP A 331 -10.06 -39.53 22.01
C ASP A 331 -8.88 -40.50 22.27
N PHE A 332 -7.73 -40.23 21.65
CA PHE A 332 -6.44 -40.92 21.88
C PHE A 332 -5.55 -40.21 22.90
N LYS A 333 -6.11 -39.39 23.81
CA LYS A 333 -5.40 -38.68 24.89
C LYS A 333 -4.26 -37.78 24.41
N GLY A 334 -4.36 -37.24 23.20
CA GLY A 334 -3.30 -36.42 22.60
C GLY A 334 -2.28 -37.20 21.77
N ASP A 335 -2.36 -38.53 21.69
CA ASP A 335 -1.46 -39.31 20.83
C ASP A 335 -1.92 -39.26 19.37
N CYS A 336 -1.34 -38.31 18.63
CA CYS A 336 -1.58 -38.14 17.20
C CYS A 336 -1.28 -39.42 16.40
N PHE A 337 -0.23 -40.16 16.74
CA PHE A 337 0.15 -41.37 16.00
C PHE A 337 -0.84 -42.50 16.24
N ALA A 338 -1.35 -42.65 17.47
CA ALA A 338 -2.38 -43.63 17.75
C ALA A 338 -3.70 -43.29 17.01
N ALA A 339 -4.06 -42.01 16.99
CA ALA A 339 -5.23 -41.52 16.25
C ALA A 339 -5.12 -41.81 14.73
N ILE A 340 -3.95 -41.52 14.12
CA ILE A 340 -3.69 -41.77 12.70
C ILE A 340 -3.64 -43.26 12.39
N ARG A 341 -3.01 -44.08 13.25
CA ARG A 341 -2.98 -45.54 13.08
C ARG A 341 -4.37 -46.16 13.09
N ASN A 342 -5.31 -45.57 13.84
CA ASN A 342 -6.68 -46.04 13.87
C ASN A 342 -7.44 -45.74 12.58
N LYS A 343 -7.27 -44.52 12.04
CA LYS A 343 -7.88 -44.08 10.77
C LYS A 343 -7.25 -42.78 10.28
N ASP A 344 -7.23 -42.60 8.96
CA ASP A 344 -6.88 -41.33 8.33
C ASP A 344 -7.69 -40.15 8.91
N ILE A 345 -7.01 -39.01 9.02
CA ILE A 345 -7.54 -37.76 9.56
C ILE A 345 -7.39 -36.68 8.49
N ILE A 346 -8.48 -35.99 8.18
CA ILE A 346 -8.47 -34.76 7.38
C ILE A 346 -8.69 -33.61 8.35
N ILE A 347 -7.80 -32.62 8.32
CA ILE A 347 -7.89 -31.42 9.15
C ILE A 347 -8.33 -30.26 8.26
N HIS A 348 -9.36 -29.53 8.68
CA HIS A 348 -9.91 -28.40 7.92
C HIS A 348 -9.59 -27.06 8.58
N HIS A 349 -8.54 -26.40 8.10
CA HIS A 349 -8.21 -25.03 8.54
C HIS A 349 -9.13 -23.99 7.87
N PRO A 350 -9.46 -22.89 8.56
CA PRO A 350 -9.04 -22.51 9.92
C PRO A 350 -9.98 -23.00 11.04
N TYR A 351 -10.88 -23.95 10.76
CA TYR A 351 -11.88 -24.43 11.73
C TYR A 351 -11.30 -25.37 12.79
N GLU A 352 -10.29 -26.14 12.38
CA GLU A 352 -9.48 -26.98 13.25
C GLU A 352 -8.07 -26.39 13.43
N SER A 353 -7.52 -26.62 14.63
CA SER A 353 -6.18 -26.16 15.04
C SER A 353 -5.10 -26.62 14.08
N PHE A 354 -4.10 -25.76 13.85
CA PHE A 354 -2.87 -26.12 13.13
C PHE A 354 -1.90 -26.91 13.99
N ASP A 355 -1.82 -26.59 15.29
CA ASP A 355 -1.18 -27.42 16.32
C ASP A 355 -1.94 -28.74 16.48
#